data_AF-A0A349R0A1-F1
#
_entry.id   AF-A0A349R0A1-F1
#
_cell.length_a   1.000
_cell.length_b   1.000
_cell.length_c   1.000
_cell.angle_alpha   90.00
_cell.angle_beta   90.00
_cell.angle_gamma   90.00
#
_symmetry.space_group_name_H-M   'P 1'
#
loop_
_entity.id
_entity.type
_entity.pdbx_description
1 polymer ?
#
loop_
_entity_poly.entity_id
_entity_poly.type
_entity_poly.pdbx_seq_one_letter_code
_entity_poly.pdbx_strand_id
1 'polypeptide(L)'
;ATLIFTAIPMSAIGGVFALMLRGMPFSISAGIGFIALFGVAVLNGIVLIGTFNQLKKEGVDDIFQRVKEGTLTRLRPVLMTATVASLGFLPMAISTSAGAEVQKPLATVVIGGLVTATFLTLFVLPLLYIIFNSKLNMKRSRGAKTIVTILAFLFMALGSQVFGQERISVTEAVETALKNNRQFQINQAEIVGAGFNVKTATEIPKTGIFAENEDYRPTDKAGLLKIGITQSIAWPGLYTARKAYFKEQLKYVNLNTDVLKTAITKDVRTAYFQLWYLQDRQKLYMELDSIYTAMFKATELRFRTGDVAALDKIAAEAKLKELQAQLVQNKKDIIIQQQQLMMLLDRNEWMLPLDQSLEKIVVDASPSDETAHPLLVLQQQNVNIASSNISVQKNTNKPEFSGRFFSQRVWGAKDPLSGFSVSASFPVFSLGAYKSKVKVANAEMEVQQRKLEYDTQVFQTNKGNALAEIDKNSALLQFYESSGLKQADAIIKAASLGYRTGEINFAELSQFLSQAIGIRQNYLEVLNQYNQSAIQYNYFNNK
;
A
#
# COMPACT_ATOMS: atom_id res chain seq x y z
N ALA A 1 32.83 2.57 34.37
CA ALA A 1 32.02 2.05 33.25
C ALA A 1 30.68 2.77 33.14
N THR A 2 29.83 2.76 34.18
CA THR A 2 28.47 3.34 34.15
C THR A 2 28.40 4.80 33.70
N LEU A 3 29.32 5.66 34.16
CA LEU A 3 29.40 7.06 33.74
C LEU A 3 29.62 7.22 32.22
N ILE A 4 30.40 6.35 31.60
CA ILE A 4 30.73 6.44 30.17
C ILE A 4 29.50 6.08 29.32
N PHE A 5 28.73 5.07 29.73
CA PHE A 5 27.52 4.66 29.03
C PHE A 5 26.39 5.70 29.08
N THR A 6 26.45 6.68 30.00
CA THR A 6 25.50 7.81 30.00
C THR A 6 25.60 8.67 28.73
N ALA A 7 26.71 8.61 28.00
CA ALA A 7 26.90 9.31 26.73
C ALA A 7 26.02 8.78 25.59
N ILE A 8 25.56 7.53 25.67
CA ILE A 8 24.75 6.89 24.62
C ILE A 8 23.34 7.52 24.53
N PRO A 9 22.55 7.62 25.63
CA PRO A 9 21.28 8.33 25.60
C PRO A 9 21.43 9.81 25.18
N MET A 10 22.50 10.47 25.63
CA MET A 10 22.75 11.88 25.32
C MET A 10 22.98 12.12 23.82
N SER A 11 23.67 11.22 23.14
CA SER A 11 23.87 11.30 21.69
C SER A 11 22.61 10.94 20.91
N ALA A 12 21.83 9.97 21.39
CA ALA A 12 20.58 9.55 20.75
C ALA A 12 19.57 10.70 20.58
N ILE A 13 19.44 11.58 21.60
CA ILE A 13 18.51 12.72 21.60
C ILE A 13 18.74 13.61 20.38
N GLY A 14 20.00 13.95 20.08
CA GLY A 14 20.35 14.79 18.94
C GLY A 14 20.07 14.14 17.59
N GLY A 15 20.32 12.83 17.48
CA GLY A 15 20.06 12.07 16.25
C GLY A 15 18.57 11.96 15.94
N VAL A 16 17.74 11.69 16.95
CA VAL A 16 16.27 11.62 16.79
C VAL A 16 15.72 13.00 16.44
N PHE A 17 16.16 14.04 17.14
CA PHE A 17 15.71 15.41 16.90
C PHE A 17 16.05 15.89 15.48
N ALA A 18 17.24 15.55 14.96
CA ALA A 18 17.62 15.90 13.60
C ALA A 18 16.81 15.17 12.52
N LEU A 19 16.40 13.92 12.75
CA LEU A 19 15.49 13.21 11.85
C LEU A 19 14.10 13.85 11.84
N MET A 20 13.57 14.18 13.02
CA MET A 20 12.26 14.84 13.16
C MET A 20 12.24 16.20 12.46
N LEU A 21 13.27 17.04 12.67
CA LEU A 21 13.36 18.35 12.03
C LEU A 21 13.41 18.28 10.49
N ARG A 22 13.93 17.19 9.93
CA ARG A 22 14.01 16.99 8.47
C ARG A 22 12.87 16.12 7.92
N GLY A 23 11.88 15.75 8.74
CA GLY A 23 10.74 14.94 8.34
C GLY A 23 11.11 13.54 7.81
N MET A 24 12.23 12.99 8.25
CA MET A 24 12.73 11.68 7.77
C MET A 24 12.35 10.55 8.74
N PRO A 25 11.81 9.42 8.26
CA PRO A 25 11.47 8.29 9.11
C PRO A 25 12.72 7.57 9.63
N PHE A 26 12.55 6.80 10.71
CA PHE A 26 13.61 5.92 11.23
C PHE A 26 13.80 4.73 10.28
N SER A 27 14.80 4.81 9.40
CA SER A 27 15.15 3.75 8.43
C SER A 27 16.29 2.86 8.92
N ILE A 28 16.52 1.72 8.26
CA ILE A 28 17.67 0.83 8.55
C ILE A 28 18.99 1.60 8.51
N SER A 29 19.13 2.52 7.55
CA SER A 29 20.31 3.37 7.41
C SER A 29 20.47 4.36 8.55
N ALA A 30 19.37 4.92 9.07
CA ALA A 30 19.40 5.73 10.28
C ALA A 30 19.87 4.91 11.49
N GLY A 31 19.43 3.64 11.60
CA GLY A 31 19.88 2.70 12.62
C GLY A 31 21.41 2.45 12.60
N ILE A 32 21.99 2.26 11.42
CA ILE A 32 23.45 2.15 11.25
C ILE A 32 24.16 3.44 11.73
N GLY A 33 23.54 4.60 11.47
CA GLY A 33 24.05 5.90 11.92
C GLY A 33 24.08 6.03 13.43
N PHE A 34 23.05 5.53 14.13
CA PHE A 34 23.04 5.50 15.59
C PHE A 34 24.14 4.60 16.15
N ILE A 35 24.41 3.45 15.55
CA ILE A 35 25.51 2.56 15.98
C ILE A 35 26.86 3.28 15.87
N ALA A 36 27.12 3.93 14.73
CA ALA A 36 28.35 4.71 14.54
C ALA A 36 28.44 5.88 15.54
N LEU A 37 27.35 6.60 15.74
CA LEU A 37 27.24 7.69 16.70
C LEU A 37 27.53 7.23 18.14
N PHE A 38 27.00 6.08 18.56
CA PHE A 38 27.24 5.53 19.89
C PHE A 38 28.71 5.18 20.10
N GLY A 39 29.36 4.59 19.09
CA GLY A 39 30.79 4.30 19.13
C GLY A 39 31.63 5.56 19.37
N VAL A 40 31.35 6.64 18.62
CA VAL A 40 32.07 7.91 18.77
C VAL A 40 31.78 8.58 20.12
N ALA A 41 30.52 8.57 20.57
CA ALA A 41 30.14 9.15 21.86
C ALA A 41 30.81 8.44 23.04
N VAL A 42 30.87 7.10 23.01
CA VAL A 42 31.55 6.29 24.02
C VAL A 42 33.05 6.55 24.01
N LEU A 43 33.68 6.59 22.83
CA LEU A 43 35.11 6.88 22.72
C LEU A 43 35.47 8.24 23.34
N ASN A 44 34.71 9.29 23.00
CA ASN A 44 34.91 10.62 23.57
C ASN A 44 34.74 10.61 25.10
N GLY A 45 33.73 9.89 25.62
CA GLY A 45 33.50 9.73 27.06
C GLY A 45 34.63 8.99 27.79
N ILE A 46 35.17 7.91 27.20
CA ILE A 46 36.32 7.16 27.73
C ILE A 46 37.54 8.06 27.84
N VAL A 47 37.83 8.81 26.78
CA VAL A 47 39.02 9.65 26.67
C VAL A 47 38.97 10.82 27.66
N LEU A 48 37.79 11.41 27.89
CA LEU A 48 37.59 12.49 28.87
C LEU A 48 37.74 11.99 30.32
N ILE A 49 37.09 10.88 30.67
CA ILE A 49 37.23 10.28 32.01
C ILE A 49 38.65 9.76 32.25
N GLY A 50 39.30 9.23 31.21
CA GLY A 50 40.70 8.82 31.25
C GLY A 50 41.61 9.97 31.69
N THR A 51 41.42 11.17 31.13
CA THR A 51 42.17 12.37 31.52
C THR A 51 41.88 12.80 32.96
N PHE A 52 40.62 12.74 33.42
CA PHE A 52 40.33 13.02 34.83
C PHE A 52 41.05 12.02 35.76
N ASN A 53 41.06 10.74 35.41
CA ASN A 53 41.73 9.73 36.20
C ASN A 53 43.26 9.83 36.13
N GLN A 54 43.82 10.33 35.03
CA GLN A 54 45.24 10.62 34.90
C GLN A 54 45.65 11.80 35.80
N LEU A 55 44.93 12.93 35.73
CA LEU A 55 45.14 14.09 36.60
C LEU A 55 44.99 13.73 38.09
N LYS A 56 44.11 12.76 38.41
CA LYS A 56 44.02 12.16 39.77
C LYS A 56 45.32 11.47 40.19
N LYS A 57 45.96 10.72 39.28
CA LYS A 57 47.22 10.01 39.56
C LYS A 57 48.42 10.95 39.65
N GLU A 58 48.36 12.08 38.94
CA GLU A 58 49.39 13.13 38.93
C GLU A 58 49.32 14.06 40.16
N GLY A 59 48.42 13.79 41.13
CA GLY A 59 48.40 14.47 42.44
C GLY A 59 47.45 15.67 42.53
N VAL A 60 46.58 15.91 41.54
CA VAL A 60 45.58 16.99 41.61
C VAL A 60 44.40 16.53 42.48
N ASP A 61 44.48 16.74 43.80
CA ASP A 61 43.49 16.23 44.77
C ASP A 61 42.14 16.96 44.74
N ASP A 62 42.10 18.24 44.35
CA ASP A 62 40.84 18.96 44.18
C ASP A 62 40.08 18.47 42.93
N ILE A 63 38.87 17.96 43.16
CA ILE A 63 37.98 17.41 42.12
C ILE A 63 37.56 18.50 41.14
N PHE A 64 37.31 19.72 41.62
CA PHE A 64 36.88 20.81 40.75
C PHE A 64 38.02 21.27 39.85
N GLN A 65 39.22 21.47 40.40
CA GLN A 65 40.42 21.77 39.62
C GLN A 65 40.70 20.68 38.57
N ARG A 66 40.66 19.41 38.95
CA ARG A 66 40.88 18.25 38.06
C ARG A 66 39.90 18.22 36.88
N VAL A 67 38.61 18.45 37.14
CA VAL A 67 37.59 18.44 36.10
C VAL A 67 37.70 19.66 35.20
N LYS A 68 37.98 20.84 35.76
CA LYS A 68 38.19 22.08 34.99
C LYS A 68 39.39 21.95 34.06
N GLU A 69 40.53 21.52 34.58
CA GLU A 69 41.77 21.36 33.81
C GLU A 69 41.65 20.23 32.77
N GLY A 70 41.10 19.08 33.15
CA GLY A 70 40.87 17.97 32.23
C GLY A 70 39.89 18.31 31.10
N THR A 71 38.84 19.10 31.40
CA THR A 71 37.87 19.54 30.39
C THR A 71 38.49 20.58 29.45
N LEU A 72 39.27 21.54 29.97
CA LEU A 72 39.98 22.54 29.15
C LEU A 72 40.96 21.90 28.18
N THR A 73 41.75 20.93 28.65
CA THR A 73 42.73 20.20 27.84
C THR A 73 42.03 19.36 26.75
N ARG A 74 40.82 18.87 27.00
CA ARG A 74 40.06 18.04 26.06
C ARG A 74 39.07 18.81 25.17
N LEU A 75 38.77 20.07 25.49
CA LEU A 75 37.81 20.88 24.75
C LEU A 75 38.18 20.99 23.26
N ARG A 76 39.42 21.36 22.94
CA ARG A 76 39.88 21.51 21.55
C ARG A 76 39.88 20.18 20.79
N PRO A 77 40.48 19.08 21.32
CA PRO A 77 40.43 17.78 20.64
C PRO A 77 39.02 17.25 20.39
N VAL A 78 38.10 17.37 21.34
CA VAL A 78 36.73 16.85 21.21
C VAL A 78 35.93 17.68 20.20
N LEU A 79 36.06 19.01 20.20
CA LEU A 79 35.42 19.86 19.20
C LEU A 79 35.98 19.60 17.80
N MET A 80 37.29 19.37 17.68
CA MET A 80 37.93 19.07 16.39
C MET A 80 37.38 17.77 15.79
N THR A 81 37.28 16.69 16.56
CA THR A 81 36.76 15.41 16.06
C THR A 81 35.30 15.50 15.67
N ALA A 82 34.48 16.17 16.48
CA ALA A 82 33.05 16.37 16.18
C ALA A 82 32.84 17.22 14.92
N THR A 83 33.62 18.29 14.76
CA THR A 83 33.51 19.20 13.60
C THR A 83 33.96 18.52 12.32
N VAL A 84 35.12 17.84 12.33
CA VAL A 84 35.63 17.13 11.16
C VAL A 84 34.66 16.04 10.72
N ALA A 85 34.14 15.25 11.66
CA ALA A 85 33.15 14.22 11.34
C ALA A 85 31.84 14.83 10.80
N SER A 86 31.31 15.89 11.43
CA SER A 86 30.07 16.53 10.99
C SER A 86 30.19 17.14 9.59
N LEU A 87 31.32 17.79 9.29
CA LEU A 87 31.61 18.33 7.96
C LEU A 87 31.80 17.23 6.91
N GLY A 88 32.43 16.10 7.28
CA GLY A 88 32.60 14.95 6.39
C GLY A 88 31.27 14.29 5.98
N PHE A 89 30.28 14.30 6.87
CA PHE A 89 28.93 13.80 6.57
C PHE A 89 28.01 14.84 5.90
N LEU A 90 28.42 16.11 5.82
CA LEU A 90 27.57 17.19 5.31
C LEU A 90 27.15 16.98 3.83
N PRO A 91 28.03 16.61 2.88
CA PRO A 91 27.63 16.37 1.49
C PRO A 91 26.61 15.24 1.35
N MET A 92 26.80 14.18 2.15
CA MET A 92 25.92 13.02 2.20
C MET A 92 24.53 13.37 2.77
N ALA A 93 24.47 14.30 3.71
CA ALA A 93 23.22 14.77 4.30
C ALA A 93 22.38 15.66 3.35
N ILE A 94 22.98 16.27 2.32
CA ILE A 94 22.30 17.20 1.39
C ILE A 94 22.15 16.66 -0.04
N SER A 95 22.85 15.57 -0.40
CA SER A 95 22.84 15.02 -1.77
C SER A 95 21.44 14.66 -2.27
N THR A 96 21.10 14.93 -3.53
CA THR A 96 19.84 14.52 -4.18
C THR A 96 20.02 13.41 -5.23
N SER A 97 21.21 12.83 -5.33
CA SER A 97 21.52 11.80 -6.32
C SER A 97 20.81 10.47 -6.05
N ALA A 98 20.76 9.59 -7.05
CA ALA A 98 20.34 8.21 -6.85
C ALA A 98 21.15 7.55 -5.71
N GLY A 99 20.47 6.81 -4.82
CA GLY A 99 21.07 6.24 -3.61
C GLY A 99 21.11 7.18 -2.39
N ALA A 100 20.79 8.47 -2.53
CA ALA A 100 20.74 9.41 -1.41
C ALA A 100 19.65 9.08 -0.38
N GLU A 101 18.63 8.30 -0.75
CA GLU A 101 17.56 7.82 0.13
C GLU A 101 18.10 6.98 1.31
N VAL A 102 19.19 6.23 1.07
CA VAL A 102 19.85 5.42 2.09
C VAL A 102 20.87 6.26 2.87
N GLN A 103 21.47 7.26 2.23
CA GLN A 103 22.60 8.01 2.78
C GLN A 103 22.19 9.20 3.65
N LYS A 104 21.11 9.91 3.30
CA LYS A 104 20.63 11.09 4.04
C LYS A 104 20.26 10.78 5.49
N PRO A 105 19.50 9.70 5.81
CA PRO A 105 19.12 9.43 7.20
C PRO A 105 20.33 9.06 8.05
N LEU A 106 21.26 8.28 7.49
CA LEU A 106 22.54 7.91 8.12
C LEU A 106 23.36 9.16 8.51
N ALA A 107 23.61 10.05 7.55
CA ALA A 107 24.39 11.27 7.79
C ALA A 107 23.70 12.25 8.75
N THR A 108 22.37 12.39 8.64
CA THR A 108 21.59 13.32 9.48
C THR A 108 21.63 12.92 10.95
N VAL A 109 21.50 11.63 11.24
CA VAL A 109 21.60 11.10 12.61
C VAL A 109 22.97 11.35 13.20
N VAL A 110 24.03 11.08 12.44
CA VAL A 110 25.41 11.25 12.93
C VAL A 110 25.72 12.72 13.22
N ILE A 111 25.35 13.65 12.32
CA ILE A 111 25.58 15.08 12.51
C ILE A 111 24.80 15.61 13.73
N GLY A 112 23.48 15.38 13.78
CA GLY A 112 22.63 15.86 14.88
C GLY A 112 23.02 15.26 16.22
N GLY A 113 23.38 13.98 16.19
CA GLY A 113 23.89 13.24 17.33
C GLY A 113 25.23 13.78 17.83
N LEU A 114 26.20 14.05 16.95
CA LEU A 114 27.53 14.53 17.33
C LEU A 114 27.51 15.93 17.92
N VAL A 115 26.71 16.84 17.36
CA VAL A 115 26.56 18.20 17.88
C VAL A 115 26.03 18.15 19.31
N THR A 116 24.95 17.38 19.51
CA THR A 116 24.30 17.25 20.81
C THR A 116 25.16 16.47 21.80
N ALA A 117 25.78 15.37 21.37
CA ALA A 117 26.67 14.55 22.19
C ALA A 117 27.90 15.33 22.64
N THR A 118 28.51 16.13 21.76
CA THR A 118 29.70 16.92 22.09
C THR A 118 29.38 17.96 23.14
N PHE A 119 28.27 18.69 22.96
CA PHE A 119 27.80 19.66 23.93
C PHE A 119 27.46 19.00 25.27
N LEU A 120 26.61 17.98 25.26
CA LEU A 120 26.19 17.32 26.50
C LEU A 120 27.35 16.58 27.19
N THR A 121 28.28 15.97 26.46
CA THR A 121 29.42 15.26 27.07
C THR A 121 30.39 16.23 27.73
N LEU A 122 30.64 17.41 27.16
CA LEU A 122 31.54 18.41 27.75
C LEU A 122 30.94 19.16 28.95
N PHE A 123 29.62 19.11 29.14
CA PHE A 123 28.95 19.76 30.28
C PHE A 123 28.43 18.75 31.31
N VAL A 124 27.67 17.75 30.87
CA VAL A 124 27.00 16.77 31.75
C VAL A 124 27.97 15.75 32.31
N LEU A 125 28.91 15.23 31.51
CA LEU A 125 29.84 14.19 31.98
C LEU A 125 30.80 14.70 33.08
N PRO A 126 31.37 15.92 32.98
CA PRO A 126 32.06 16.59 34.09
C PRO A 126 31.23 16.70 35.37
N LEU A 127 29.97 17.14 35.26
CA LEU A 127 29.09 17.29 36.41
C LEU A 127 28.77 15.95 37.06
N LEU A 128 28.50 14.92 36.26
CA LEU A 128 28.30 13.56 36.77
C LEU A 128 29.58 13.04 37.44
N TYR A 129 30.77 13.29 36.88
CA TYR A 129 32.02 12.90 37.53
C TYR A 129 32.20 13.57 38.89
N ILE A 130 31.88 14.86 39.03
CA ILE A 130 31.92 15.57 40.32
C ILE A 130 30.93 14.96 41.31
N ILE A 131 29.68 14.71 40.89
CA ILE A 131 28.63 14.15 41.76
C ILE A 131 29.01 12.78 42.30
N PHE A 132 29.55 11.90 41.46
CA PHE A 132 29.86 10.52 41.85
C PHE A 132 31.18 10.38 42.62
N ASN A 133 32.11 11.32 42.50
CA ASN A 133 33.44 11.24 43.11
C ASN A 133 33.63 12.22 44.29
N SER A 134 32.71 13.15 44.48
CA SER A 134 32.72 14.07 45.61
C SER A 134 32.05 13.45 46.83
N LYS A 135 32.76 13.42 47.97
CA LYS A 135 32.15 13.23 49.30
C LYS A 135 31.45 14.51 49.78
N LEU A 136 30.68 15.16 48.90
CA LEU A 136 29.85 16.28 49.30
C LEU A 136 28.68 15.73 50.11
N ASN A 137 28.64 16.08 51.40
CA ASN A 137 27.43 16.10 52.21
C ASN A 137 26.43 17.07 51.55
N MET A 138 25.76 16.60 50.51
CA MET A 138 24.85 17.39 49.71
C MET A 138 23.54 17.50 50.48
N LYS A 139 23.42 18.56 51.29
CA LYS A 139 22.11 19.02 51.80
C LYS A 139 21.15 19.05 50.62
N ARG A 140 20.08 18.24 50.70
CA ARG A 140 19.01 18.10 49.69
C ARG A 140 18.61 19.46 49.10
N SER A 141 19.19 19.83 47.96
CA SER A 141 18.71 20.96 47.16
C SER A 141 17.57 20.48 46.28
N ARG A 142 16.45 21.22 46.32
CA ARG A 142 15.20 20.92 45.58
C ARG A 142 15.39 20.87 44.05
N GLY A 143 16.48 21.40 43.49
CA GLY A 143 16.72 21.46 42.04
C GLY A 143 17.12 20.13 41.36
N ALA A 144 17.76 19.21 42.08
CA ALA A 144 18.14 17.91 41.49
C ALA A 144 16.92 17.03 41.16
N LYS A 145 15.83 17.19 41.92
CA LYS A 145 14.56 16.50 41.63
C LYS A 145 13.92 17.03 40.35
N THR A 146 14.02 18.32 40.07
CA THR A 146 13.46 18.95 38.86
C THR A 146 14.16 18.48 37.59
N ILE A 147 15.49 18.35 37.61
CA ILE A 147 16.24 17.88 36.42
C ILE A 147 15.98 16.39 36.16
N VAL A 148 15.92 15.56 37.20
CA VAL A 148 15.60 14.13 37.05
C VAL A 148 14.14 13.93 36.63
N THR A 149 13.21 14.74 37.14
CA THR A 149 11.80 14.70 36.68
C THR A 149 11.65 15.22 35.26
N ILE A 150 12.35 16.27 34.85
CA ILE A 150 12.34 16.73 33.44
C ILE A 150 12.95 15.66 32.53
N LEU A 151 14.07 15.03 32.91
CA LEU A 151 14.66 13.92 32.15
C LEU A 151 13.74 12.71 32.09
N ALA A 152 13.07 12.35 33.19
CA ALA A 152 12.07 11.27 33.20
C ALA A 152 10.84 11.64 32.35
N PHE A 153 10.39 12.90 32.39
CA PHE A 153 9.27 13.39 31.59
C PHE A 153 9.63 13.46 30.09
N LEU A 154 10.87 13.79 29.75
CA LEU A 154 11.38 13.77 28.39
C LEU A 154 11.55 12.33 27.87
N PHE A 155 11.96 11.39 28.74
CA PHE A 155 12.03 9.96 28.43
C PHE A 155 10.64 9.34 28.26
N MET A 156 9.65 9.81 29.03
CA MET A 156 8.26 9.38 28.93
C MET A 156 7.56 9.98 27.71
N ALA A 157 7.86 11.23 27.35
CA ALA A 157 7.34 11.91 26.16
C ALA A 157 7.92 11.33 24.85
N LEU A 158 9.11 10.72 24.88
CA LEU A 158 9.71 10.04 23.72
C LEU A 158 9.32 8.55 23.60
N GLY A 159 8.65 7.97 24.61
CA GLY A 159 8.27 6.55 24.64
C GLY A 159 6.88 6.24 24.08
N SER A 160 6.08 7.24 23.68
CA SER A 160 4.66 7.07 23.33
C SER A 160 4.35 6.89 21.85
N GLN A 161 5.31 6.43 21.05
CA GLN A 161 5.03 5.87 19.71
C GLN A 161 5.21 4.35 19.80
N VAL A 162 4.42 3.71 20.66
CA VAL A 162 4.14 2.29 20.47
C VAL A 162 3.33 2.25 19.18
N PHE A 163 3.95 1.78 18.10
CA PHE A 163 3.27 1.41 16.86
C PHE A 163 2.26 0.30 17.16
N GLY A 164 1.13 0.66 17.76
CA GLY A 164 -0.03 -0.20 17.83
C GLY A 164 -0.53 -0.40 16.42
N GLN A 165 -0.74 -1.66 16.02
CA GLN A 165 -1.39 -1.96 14.75
C GLN A 165 -2.80 -1.35 14.78
N GLU A 166 -3.07 -0.47 13.82
CA GLU A 166 -4.37 0.18 13.69
C GLU A 166 -5.45 -0.88 13.45
N ARG A 167 -6.58 -0.75 14.14
CA ARG A 167 -7.71 -1.68 14.02
C ARG A 167 -8.81 -0.97 13.25
N ILE A 168 -9.30 -1.58 12.17
CA ILE A 168 -10.27 -0.96 11.26
C ILE A 168 -11.51 -1.84 11.12
N SER A 169 -12.70 -1.23 11.03
CA SER A 169 -13.95 -1.94 10.75
C SER A 169 -14.08 -2.26 9.26
N VAL A 170 -14.93 -3.24 8.89
CA VAL A 170 -15.17 -3.57 7.48
C VAL A 170 -15.76 -2.37 6.71
N THR A 171 -16.67 -1.63 7.31
CA THR A 171 -17.31 -0.46 6.69
C THR A 171 -16.30 0.65 6.44
N GLU A 172 -15.49 0.96 7.44
CA GLU A 172 -14.43 1.97 7.33
C GLU A 172 -13.34 1.57 6.31
N ALA A 173 -13.00 0.27 6.25
CA ALA A 173 -12.09 -0.24 5.22
C ALA A 173 -12.66 -0.04 3.81
N VAL A 174 -13.94 -0.35 3.59
CA VAL A 174 -14.61 -0.12 2.30
C VAL A 174 -14.65 1.38 1.98
N GLU A 175 -15.06 2.24 2.91
CA GLU A 175 -15.11 3.70 2.70
C GLU A 175 -13.73 4.28 2.38
N THR A 176 -12.69 3.84 3.10
CA THR A 176 -11.31 4.24 2.86
C THR A 176 -10.85 3.82 1.46
N ALA A 177 -11.16 2.58 1.05
CA ALA A 177 -10.85 2.10 -0.30
C ALA A 177 -11.57 2.93 -1.37
N LEU A 178 -12.88 3.15 -1.23
CA LEU A 178 -13.65 3.91 -2.21
C LEU A 178 -13.17 5.35 -2.36
N LYS A 179 -12.59 5.94 -1.31
CA LYS A 179 -12.03 7.30 -1.33
C LYS A 179 -10.62 7.37 -1.92
N ASN A 180 -9.73 6.46 -1.54
CA ASN A 180 -8.30 6.59 -1.82
C ASN A 180 -7.80 5.67 -2.95
N ASN A 181 -8.55 4.64 -3.33
CA ASN A 181 -8.05 3.61 -4.25
C ASN A 181 -7.64 4.20 -5.62
N ARG A 182 -6.46 3.76 -6.09
CA ARG A 182 -5.82 4.26 -7.31
C ARG A 182 -6.64 4.03 -8.57
N GLN A 183 -7.47 2.98 -8.62
CA GLN A 183 -8.32 2.72 -9.78
C GLN A 183 -9.37 3.81 -9.99
N PHE A 184 -9.88 4.43 -8.92
CA PHE A 184 -10.77 5.60 -9.05
C PHE A 184 -10.03 6.83 -9.59
N GLN A 185 -8.78 7.05 -9.17
CA GLN A 185 -7.96 8.14 -9.68
C GLN A 185 -7.69 7.96 -11.19
N ILE A 186 -7.42 6.72 -11.62
CA ILE A 186 -7.26 6.35 -13.03
C ILE A 186 -8.55 6.62 -13.80
N ASN A 187 -9.69 6.08 -13.33
CA ASN A 187 -10.98 6.26 -13.99
C ASN A 187 -11.38 7.74 -14.07
N GLN A 188 -11.09 8.54 -13.03
CA GLN A 188 -11.34 9.98 -13.04
C GLN A 188 -10.51 10.70 -14.11
N ALA A 189 -9.24 10.32 -14.31
CA ALA A 189 -8.41 10.84 -15.39
C ALA A 189 -8.95 10.42 -16.77
N GLU A 190 -9.44 9.19 -16.91
CA GLU A 190 -10.11 8.72 -18.13
C GLU A 190 -11.41 9.49 -18.42
N ILE A 191 -12.23 9.80 -17.41
CA ILE A 191 -13.44 10.63 -17.56
C ILE A 191 -13.07 12.01 -18.10
N VAL A 192 -12.02 12.62 -17.54
CA VAL A 192 -11.52 13.94 -18.00
C VAL A 192 -11.05 13.85 -19.46
N GLY A 193 -10.26 12.82 -19.80
CA GLY A 193 -9.78 12.58 -21.17
C GLY A 193 -10.93 12.37 -22.17
N ALA A 194 -11.89 11.52 -21.83
CA ALA A 194 -13.08 11.29 -22.64
C ALA A 194 -13.93 12.56 -22.78
N GLY A 195 -14.01 13.40 -21.73
CA GLY A 195 -14.65 14.71 -21.77
C GLY A 195 -13.99 15.66 -22.76
N PHE A 196 -12.66 15.64 -22.88
CA PHE A 196 -11.95 16.40 -23.91
C PHE A 196 -12.16 15.83 -25.32
N ASN A 197 -12.22 14.50 -25.49
CA ASN A 197 -12.55 13.89 -26.78
C ASN A 197 -13.94 14.30 -27.30
N VAL A 198 -14.92 14.49 -26.41
CA VAL A 198 -16.23 15.04 -26.81
C VAL A 198 -16.10 16.46 -27.38
N LYS A 199 -15.17 17.27 -26.88
CA LYS A 199 -14.90 18.63 -27.38
C LYS A 199 -14.14 18.62 -28.71
N THR A 200 -13.31 17.61 -28.97
CA THR A 200 -12.61 17.46 -30.27
C THR A 200 -13.52 16.91 -31.37
N ALA A 201 -14.75 16.48 -31.05
CA ALA A 201 -15.73 16.00 -32.03
C ALA A 201 -16.01 16.98 -33.20
N THR A 202 -15.86 18.28 -32.93
CA THR A 202 -16.04 19.37 -33.91
C THR A 202 -14.73 19.89 -34.47
N GLU A 203 -13.63 19.14 -34.36
CA GLU A 203 -12.35 19.49 -34.94
C GLU A 203 -12.47 19.64 -36.46
N ILE A 204 -12.24 20.86 -36.94
CA ILE A 204 -12.17 21.17 -38.36
C ILE A 204 -10.74 20.90 -38.83
N PRO A 205 -10.54 20.32 -40.03
CA PRO A 205 -9.21 20.19 -40.62
C PRO A 205 -8.41 21.49 -40.58
N LYS A 206 -7.09 21.38 -40.41
CA LYS A 206 -6.20 22.54 -40.32
C LYS A 206 -6.32 23.43 -41.57
N THR A 207 -6.36 24.74 -41.35
CA THR A 207 -6.28 25.72 -42.44
C THR A 207 -4.90 25.63 -43.08
N GLY A 208 -4.84 25.34 -44.37
CA GLY A 208 -3.60 25.35 -45.14
C GLY A 208 -3.28 26.77 -45.58
N ILE A 209 -2.06 27.21 -45.35
CA ILE A 209 -1.50 28.44 -45.92
C ILE A 209 -0.44 28.01 -46.90
N PHE A 210 -0.50 28.52 -48.13
CA PHE A 210 0.48 28.18 -49.16
C PHE A 210 1.03 29.44 -49.81
N ALA A 211 2.29 29.34 -50.24
CA ALA A 211 2.97 30.28 -51.11
C ALA A 211 3.61 29.46 -52.23
N GLU A 212 3.18 29.73 -53.45
CA GLU A 212 3.63 29.08 -54.68
C GLU A 212 4.36 30.14 -55.51
N ASN A 213 5.45 29.77 -56.17
CA ASN A 213 6.12 30.62 -57.14
C ASN A 213 6.21 29.83 -58.46
N GLU A 214 5.44 30.25 -59.46
CA GLU A 214 5.28 29.52 -60.72
C GLU A 214 5.85 30.32 -61.89
N ASP A 215 6.64 29.70 -62.77
CA ASP A 215 7.15 30.37 -63.96
C ASP A 215 6.17 30.23 -65.14
N TYR A 216 5.95 31.30 -65.91
CA TYR A 216 5.09 31.24 -67.11
C TYR A 216 5.72 30.39 -68.22
N ARG A 217 7.06 30.43 -68.32
CA ARG A 217 7.89 29.64 -69.24
C ARG A 217 9.16 29.17 -68.51
N PRO A 218 9.76 28.03 -68.90
CA PRO A 218 11.04 27.57 -68.35
C PRO A 218 12.20 28.57 -68.48
N THR A 219 12.07 29.57 -69.36
CA THR A 219 13.06 30.62 -69.61
C THR A 219 12.89 31.88 -68.76
N ASP A 220 11.78 31.99 -68.01
CA ASP A 220 11.49 33.19 -67.22
C ASP A 220 12.39 33.24 -65.98
N LYS A 221 12.89 34.44 -65.66
CA LYS A 221 13.78 34.68 -64.50
C LYS A 221 13.03 35.22 -63.28
N ALA A 222 11.75 35.53 -63.42
CA ALA A 222 10.89 36.12 -62.41
C ALA A 222 9.57 35.35 -62.38
N GLY A 223 9.41 34.46 -61.39
CA GLY A 223 8.20 33.68 -61.21
C GLY A 223 7.00 34.49 -60.71
N LEU A 224 5.84 33.84 -60.74
CA LEU A 224 4.54 34.35 -60.31
C LEU A 224 4.30 33.94 -58.87
N LEU A 225 4.46 34.91 -57.96
CA LEU A 225 4.15 34.68 -56.56
C LEU A 225 2.63 34.59 -56.36
N LYS A 226 2.18 33.45 -55.84
CA LYS A 226 0.80 33.17 -55.48
C LYS A 226 0.73 32.78 -54.02
N ILE A 227 -0.04 33.53 -53.24
CA ILE A 227 -0.23 33.26 -51.81
C ILE A 227 -1.71 33.01 -51.59
N GLY A 228 -2.04 32.10 -50.70
CA GLY A 228 -3.44 31.90 -50.34
C GLY A 228 -3.66 30.96 -49.18
N ILE A 229 -4.94 30.75 -48.93
CA ILE A 229 -5.47 29.90 -47.87
C ILE A 229 -6.35 28.81 -48.46
N THR A 230 -6.33 27.64 -47.86
CA THR A 230 -7.20 26.52 -48.19
C THR A 230 -7.83 25.97 -46.92
N GLN A 231 -9.11 25.67 -46.97
CA GLN A 231 -9.86 25.11 -45.86
C GLN A 231 -10.72 23.96 -46.34
N SER A 232 -10.51 22.79 -45.75
CA SER A 232 -11.36 21.61 -45.91
C SER A 232 -12.37 21.51 -44.77
N ILE A 233 -13.60 21.11 -45.08
CA ILE A 233 -14.69 20.87 -44.13
C ILE A 233 -15.35 19.55 -44.50
N ALA A 234 -15.41 18.63 -43.55
CA ALA A 234 -16.08 17.36 -43.75
C ALA A 234 -17.60 17.53 -43.79
N TRP A 235 -18.32 16.50 -44.22
CA TRP A 235 -19.77 16.46 -44.17
C TRP A 235 -20.31 16.87 -42.78
N PRO A 236 -21.27 17.82 -42.65
CA PRO A 236 -21.75 18.30 -41.36
C PRO A 236 -22.25 17.20 -40.41
N GLY A 237 -22.90 16.16 -40.97
CA GLY A 237 -23.37 14.99 -40.21
C GLY A 237 -22.25 14.13 -39.62
N LEU A 238 -21.01 14.26 -40.09
CA LEU A 238 -19.86 13.57 -39.51
C LEU A 238 -19.52 14.12 -38.12
N TYR A 239 -19.58 15.43 -37.93
CA TYR A 239 -19.30 16.05 -36.64
C TYR A 239 -20.35 15.65 -35.59
N THR A 240 -21.63 15.58 -35.98
CA THR A 240 -22.70 15.11 -35.08
C THR A 240 -22.55 13.63 -34.74
N ALA A 241 -22.21 12.79 -35.73
CA ALA A 241 -21.98 11.37 -35.50
C ALA A 241 -20.75 11.11 -34.60
N ARG A 242 -19.64 11.83 -34.83
CA ARG A 242 -18.44 11.77 -33.96
C ARG A 242 -18.75 12.22 -32.55
N LYS A 243 -19.52 13.30 -32.39
CA LYS A 243 -19.93 13.79 -31.07
C LYS A 243 -20.79 12.77 -30.32
N ALA A 244 -21.72 12.10 -31.02
CA ALA A 244 -22.50 11.02 -30.43
C ALA A 244 -21.61 9.85 -30.00
N TYR A 245 -20.70 9.40 -30.87
CA TYR A 245 -19.74 8.34 -30.55
C TYR A 245 -18.88 8.65 -29.31
N PHE A 246 -18.26 9.84 -29.26
CA PHE A 246 -17.46 10.24 -28.09
C PHE A 246 -18.31 10.41 -26.82
N LYS A 247 -19.59 10.77 -26.93
CA LYS A 247 -20.50 10.79 -25.77
C LYS A 247 -20.78 9.38 -25.25
N GLU A 248 -20.99 8.40 -26.12
CA GLU A 248 -21.16 7.01 -25.70
C GLU A 248 -19.89 6.46 -25.03
N GLN A 249 -18.70 6.87 -25.49
CA GLN A 249 -17.43 6.55 -24.82
C GLN A 249 -17.31 7.22 -23.45
N LEU A 250 -17.66 8.51 -23.32
CA LEU A 250 -17.68 9.19 -22.03
C LEU A 250 -18.65 8.51 -21.05
N LYS A 251 -19.83 8.10 -21.53
CA LYS A 251 -20.81 7.37 -20.73
C LYS A 251 -20.26 6.02 -20.24
N TYR A 252 -19.49 5.31 -21.06
CA TYR A 252 -18.82 4.08 -20.64
C TYR A 252 -17.88 4.30 -19.45
N VAL A 253 -16.98 5.29 -19.53
CA VAL A 253 -16.03 5.55 -18.43
C VAL A 253 -16.74 6.02 -17.16
N ASN A 254 -17.85 6.77 -17.30
CA ASN A 254 -18.69 7.12 -16.15
C ASN A 254 -19.31 5.87 -15.50
N LEU A 255 -19.92 4.98 -16.28
CA LEU A 255 -20.51 3.73 -15.79
C LEU A 255 -19.46 2.78 -15.19
N ASN A 256 -18.22 2.83 -15.67
CA ASN A 256 -17.12 2.04 -15.12
C ASN A 256 -16.84 2.41 -13.65
N THR A 257 -17.19 3.62 -13.21
CA THR A 257 -17.11 4.02 -11.79
C THR A 257 -17.95 3.11 -10.88
N ASP A 258 -19.15 2.72 -11.32
CA ASP A 258 -20.04 1.86 -10.54
C ASP A 258 -19.56 0.40 -10.54
N VAL A 259 -18.95 -0.04 -11.64
CA VAL A 259 -18.27 -1.35 -11.72
C VAL A 259 -17.08 -1.40 -10.77
N LEU A 260 -16.24 -0.36 -10.76
CA LEU A 260 -15.12 -0.25 -9.82
C LEU A 260 -15.60 -0.23 -8.37
N LYS A 261 -16.67 0.53 -8.06
CA LYS A 261 -17.26 0.56 -6.71
C LYS A 261 -17.67 -0.82 -6.23
N THR A 262 -18.41 -1.56 -7.04
CA THR A 262 -18.87 -2.93 -6.68
C THR A 262 -17.71 -3.92 -6.59
N ALA A 263 -16.76 -3.88 -7.54
CA ALA A 263 -15.59 -4.76 -7.56
C ALA A 263 -14.65 -4.52 -6.36
N ILE A 264 -14.28 -3.26 -6.09
CA ILE A 264 -13.41 -2.88 -4.98
C ILE A 264 -14.06 -3.22 -3.64
N THR A 265 -15.37 -2.97 -3.49
CA THR A 265 -16.09 -3.34 -2.26
C THR A 265 -16.01 -4.85 -2.00
N LYS A 266 -16.22 -5.67 -3.03
CA LYS A 266 -16.10 -7.13 -2.95
C LYS A 266 -14.65 -7.56 -2.62
N ASP A 267 -13.65 -6.98 -3.28
CA ASP A 267 -12.23 -7.33 -3.06
C ASP A 267 -11.76 -6.93 -1.64
N VAL A 268 -12.17 -5.76 -1.15
CA VAL A 268 -11.87 -5.30 0.21
C VAL A 268 -12.53 -6.20 1.24
N ARG A 269 -13.83 -6.53 1.09
CA ARG A 269 -14.52 -7.45 2.00
C ARG A 269 -13.85 -8.83 1.99
N THR A 270 -13.52 -9.36 0.81
CA THR A 270 -12.81 -10.64 0.65
C THR A 270 -11.51 -10.66 1.45
N ALA A 271 -10.65 -9.64 1.23
CA ALA A 271 -9.37 -9.52 1.90
C ALA A 271 -9.51 -9.29 3.41
N TYR A 272 -10.49 -8.50 3.83
CA TYR A 272 -10.76 -8.18 5.23
C TYR A 272 -11.22 -9.41 6.02
N PHE A 273 -12.21 -10.14 5.51
CA PHE A 273 -12.71 -11.36 6.17
C PHE A 273 -11.68 -12.48 6.16
N GLN A 274 -10.85 -12.59 5.12
CA GLN A 274 -9.71 -13.51 5.11
C GLN A 274 -8.71 -13.16 6.22
N LEU A 275 -8.39 -11.88 6.39
CA LEU A 275 -7.50 -11.43 7.47
C LEU A 275 -8.09 -11.71 8.86
N TRP A 276 -9.42 -11.54 9.01
CA TRP A 276 -10.12 -11.82 10.27
C TRP A 276 -10.11 -13.31 10.61
N TYR A 277 -10.37 -14.17 9.62
CA TYR A 277 -10.20 -15.61 9.74
C TYR A 277 -8.77 -15.98 10.18
N LEU A 278 -7.74 -15.41 9.57
CA LEU A 278 -6.34 -15.67 9.94
C LEU A 278 -6.02 -15.22 11.38
N GLN A 279 -6.63 -14.12 11.84
CA GLN A 279 -6.52 -13.65 13.22
C GLN A 279 -7.16 -14.64 14.20
N ASP A 280 -8.34 -15.14 13.92
CA ASP A 280 -9.02 -16.11 14.78
C ASP A 280 -8.33 -17.48 14.76
N ARG A 281 -7.81 -17.90 13.60
CA ARG A 281 -6.95 -19.08 13.49
C ARG A 281 -5.65 -18.92 14.30
N GLN A 282 -5.08 -17.72 14.35
CA GLN A 282 -3.93 -17.41 15.21
C GLN A 282 -4.28 -17.59 16.69
N LYS A 283 -5.44 -17.08 17.13
CA LYS A 283 -5.92 -17.22 18.52
C LYS A 283 -6.11 -18.70 18.88
N LEU A 284 -6.76 -19.47 17.99
CA LEU A 284 -6.90 -20.91 18.17
C LEU A 284 -5.54 -21.59 18.31
N TYR A 285 -4.60 -21.35 17.39
CA TYR A 285 -3.28 -21.97 17.46
C TYR A 285 -2.49 -21.58 18.72
N MET A 286 -2.65 -20.37 19.24
CA MET A 286 -2.05 -19.96 20.51
C MET A 286 -2.64 -20.71 21.71
N GLU A 287 -3.96 -20.93 21.73
CA GLU A 287 -4.63 -21.76 22.75
C GLU A 287 -4.09 -23.19 22.71
N LEU A 288 -3.94 -23.75 21.50
CA LEU A 288 -3.39 -25.09 21.30
C LEU A 288 -1.91 -25.18 21.72
N ASP A 289 -1.10 -24.17 21.45
CA ASP A 289 0.33 -24.18 21.81
C ASP A 289 0.52 -24.24 23.32
N SER A 290 -0.34 -23.55 24.07
CA SER A 290 -0.40 -23.66 25.53
C SER A 290 -0.75 -25.08 25.99
N ILE A 291 -1.74 -25.72 25.36
CA ILE A 291 -2.17 -27.09 25.69
C ILE A 291 -1.06 -28.10 25.36
N TYR A 292 -0.52 -28.07 24.15
CA TYR A 292 0.54 -28.99 23.72
C TYR A 292 1.84 -28.78 24.47
N THR A 293 2.17 -27.54 24.85
CA THR A 293 3.36 -27.25 25.68
C THR A 293 3.20 -27.85 27.08
N ALA A 294 2.03 -27.67 27.70
CA ALA A 294 1.75 -28.26 29.01
C ALA A 294 1.80 -29.80 28.94
N MET A 295 1.25 -30.37 27.88
CA MET A 295 1.26 -31.82 27.63
C MET A 295 2.68 -32.35 27.42
N PHE A 296 3.49 -31.72 26.57
CA PHE A 296 4.87 -32.12 26.34
C PHE A 296 5.70 -32.11 27.63
N LYS A 297 5.57 -31.06 28.46
CA LYS A 297 6.26 -30.97 29.76
C LYS A 297 5.85 -32.10 30.71
N ALA A 298 4.56 -32.44 30.75
CA ALA A 298 4.07 -33.54 31.57
C ALA A 298 4.61 -34.90 31.11
N THR A 299 4.57 -35.16 29.80
CA THR A 299 5.12 -36.39 29.21
C THR A 299 6.63 -36.49 29.38
N GLU A 300 7.36 -35.37 29.24
CA GLU A 300 8.80 -35.33 29.46
C GLU A 300 9.17 -35.71 30.90
N LEU A 301 8.42 -35.20 31.89
CA LEU A 301 8.64 -35.53 33.29
C LEU A 301 8.40 -37.02 33.55
N ARG A 302 7.26 -37.56 33.08
CA ARG A 302 6.90 -38.98 33.23
C ARG A 302 7.90 -39.91 32.54
N PHE A 303 8.47 -39.49 31.41
CA PHE A 303 9.50 -40.26 30.73
C PHE A 303 10.80 -40.31 31.57
N ARG A 304 11.19 -39.18 32.18
CA ARG A 304 12.37 -39.12 33.05
C ARG A 304 12.21 -39.96 34.32
N THR A 305 10.98 -40.13 34.82
CA THR A 305 10.68 -41.00 35.97
C THR A 305 10.51 -42.47 35.59
N GLY A 306 10.49 -42.81 34.30
CA GLY A 306 10.33 -44.17 33.79
C GLY A 306 8.87 -44.64 33.65
N ASP A 307 7.90 -43.72 33.79
CA ASP A 307 6.46 -44.04 33.82
C ASP A 307 5.80 -44.15 32.43
N VAL A 308 6.44 -43.64 31.36
CA VAL A 308 5.93 -43.68 29.98
C VAL A 308 7.03 -44.03 28.99
N ALA A 309 6.64 -44.53 27.81
CA ALA A 309 7.59 -44.93 26.76
C ALA A 309 8.25 -43.71 26.08
N ALA A 310 9.45 -43.91 25.52
CA ALA A 310 10.14 -42.88 24.73
C ALA A 310 9.30 -42.40 23.53
N LEU A 311 8.48 -43.30 22.96
CA LEU A 311 7.61 -43.00 21.83
C LEU A 311 6.58 -41.91 22.17
N ASP A 312 6.02 -41.90 23.38
CA ASP A 312 5.04 -40.90 23.82
C ASP A 312 5.67 -39.50 23.88
N LYS A 313 6.91 -39.41 24.38
CA LYS A 313 7.67 -38.16 24.39
C LYS A 313 7.93 -37.66 22.96
N ILE A 314 8.38 -38.54 22.06
CA ILE A 314 8.66 -38.19 20.66
C ILE A 314 7.39 -37.71 19.96
N ALA A 315 6.27 -38.41 20.15
CA ALA A 315 4.99 -38.03 19.56
C ALA A 315 4.47 -36.67 20.09
N ALA A 316 4.60 -36.41 21.40
CA ALA A 316 4.25 -35.12 22.00
C ALA A 316 5.11 -33.97 21.44
N GLU A 317 6.42 -34.20 21.32
CA GLU A 317 7.34 -33.23 20.75
C GLU A 317 7.01 -32.93 19.28
N ALA A 318 6.78 -33.98 18.48
CA ALA A 318 6.44 -33.85 17.06
C ALA A 318 5.18 -33.00 16.88
N LYS A 319 4.12 -33.24 17.66
CA LYS A 319 2.87 -32.46 17.59
C LYS A 319 3.03 -31.01 18.01
N LEU A 320 3.80 -30.74 19.07
CA LEU A 320 4.13 -29.38 19.47
C LEU A 320 4.92 -28.65 18.38
N LYS A 321 5.91 -29.31 17.78
CA LYS A 321 6.73 -28.73 16.70
C LYS A 321 5.92 -28.47 15.42
N GLU A 322 5.02 -29.37 15.07
CA GLU A 322 4.08 -29.20 13.95
C GLU A 322 3.21 -27.95 14.16
N LEU A 323 2.62 -27.79 15.34
CA LEU A 323 1.81 -26.61 15.66
C LEU A 323 2.62 -25.31 15.69
N GLN A 324 3.85 -25.34 16.21
CA GLN A 324 4.75 -24.18 16.18
C GLN A 324 5.09 -23.76 14.74
N ALA A 325 5.26 -24.72 13.83
CA ALA A 325 5.44 -24.43 12.41
C ALA A 325 4.19 -23.79 11.80
N GLN A 326 2.99 -24.32 12.10
CA GLN A 326 1.71 -23.75 11.66
C GLN A 326 1.48 -22.33 12.20
N LEU A 327 1.88 -22.05 13.45
CA LEU A 327 1.86 -20.71 14.03
C LEU A 327 2.74 -19.72 13.27
N VAL A 328 3.95 -20.14 12.88
CA VAL A 328 4.86 -19.31 12.10
C VAL A 328 4.28 -19.08 10.70
N GLN A 329 3.72 -20.11 10.06
CA GLN A 329 3.05 -19.99 8.77
C GLN A 329 1.88 -19.00 8.84
N ASN A 330 0.97 -19.16 9.80
CA ASN A 330 -0.19 -18.28 9.95
C ASN A 330 0.21 -16.81 10.19
N LYS A 331 1.28 -16.56 10.95
CA LYS A 331 1.84 -15.20 11.09
C LYS A 331 2.31 -14.62 9.76
N LYS A 332 2.87 -15.43 8.86
CA LYS A 332 3.25 -14.98 7.51
C LYS A 332 2.02 -14.76 6.62
N ASP A 333 1.02 -15.63 6.71
CA ASP A 333 -0.25 -15.45 6.00
C ASP A 333 -0.94 -14.13 6.41
N ILE A 334 -0.95 -13.80 7.71
CA ILE A 334 -1.45 -12.51 8.22
C ILE A 334 -0.70 -11.36 7.56
N ILE A 335 0.64 -11.39 7.53
CA ILE A 335 1.45 -10.32 6.92
C ILE A 335 1.12 -10.17 5.43
N ILE A 336 1.00 -11.27 4.69
CA ILE A 336 0.63 -11.26 3.26
C ILE A 336 -0.74 -10.62 3.08
N GLN A 337 -1.71 -11.03 3.90
CA GLN A 337 -3.07 -10.52 3.80
C GLN A 337 -3.18 -9.04 4.23
N GLN A 338 -2.39 -8.61 5.21
CA GLN A 338 -2.24 -7.19 5.57
C GLN A 338 -1.71 -6.37 4.40
N GLN A 339 -0.69 -6.85 3.69
CA GLN A 339 -0.15 -6.18 2.52
C GLN A 339 -1.19 -6.05 1.39
N GLN A 340 -2.00 -7.10 1.18
CA GLN A 340 -3.10 -7.04 0.20
C GLN A 340 -4.14 -5.99 0.61
N LEU A 341 -4.51 -5.94 1.89
CA LEU A 341 -5.45 -4.92 2.39
C LEU A 341 -4.85 -3.51 2.26
N MET A 342 -3.58 -3.32 2.62
CA MET A 342 -2.85 -2.05 2.44
C MET A 342 -2.87 -1.55 0.99
N MET A 343 -2.64 -2.46 0.03
CA MET A 343 -2.74 -2.15 -1.40
C MET A 343 -4.14 -1.70 -1.79
N LEU A 344 -5.19 -2.40 -1.32
CA LEU A 344 -6.58 -2.07 -1.65
C LEU A 344 -7.03 -0.73 -1.03
N LEU A 345 -6.54 -0.41 0.17
CA LEU A 345 -6.84 0.82 0.90
C LEU A 345 -5.94 2.02 0.50
N ASP A 346 -4.89 1.78 -0.29
CA ASP A 346 -3.83 2.75 -0.60
C ASP A 346 -3.20 3.38 0.67
N ARG A 347 -2.98 2.56 1.71
CA ARG A 347 -2.34 2.98 2.97
C ARG A 347 -1.08 2.16 3.25
N ASN A 348 -0.04 2.83 3.75
CA ASN A 348 1.24 2.22 4.13
C ASN A 348 1.32 1.91 5.64
N GLU A 349 0.21 1.50 6.25
CA GLU A 349 0.10 1.20 7.67
C GLU A 349 -0.37 -0.24 7.91
N TRP A 350 0.23 -0.91 8.90
CA TRP A 350 -0.16 -2.27 9.26
C TRP A 350 -1.48 -2.26 10.03
N MET A 351 -2.52 -2.80 9.40
CA MET A 351 -3.89 -2.82 9.94
C MET A 351 -4.35 -4.22 10.29
N LEU A 352 -5.26 -4.34 11.24
CA LEU A 352 -5.97 -5.59 11.53
C LEU A 352 -7.48 -5.36 11.67
N PRO A 353 -8.30 -6.40 11.45
CA PRO A 353 -9.72 -6.39 11.78
C PRO A 353 -9.93 -6.18 13.27
N LEU A 354 -11.15 -5.81 13.66
CA LEU A 354 -11.53 -5.64 15.07
C LEU A 354 -11.14 -6.87 15.91
N ASP A 355 -10.80 -6.66 17.18
CA ASP A 355 -10.45 -7.75 18.09
C ASP A 355 -11.71 -8.44 18.64
N GLN A 356 -12.46 -9.06 17.73
CA GLN A 356 -13.68 -9.80 17.98
C GLN A 356 -13.60 -11.15 17.27
N SER A 357 -14.48 -12.08 17.62
CA SER A 357 -14.58 -13.36 16.91
C SER A 357 -15.16 -13.15 15.51
N LEU A 358 -14.70 -13.93 14.54
CA LEU A 358 -15.16 -13.89 13.16
C LEU A 358 -16.68 -14.01 13.10
N GLU A 359 -17.32 -12.97 12.55
CA GLU A 359 -18.78 -12.94 12.43
C GLU A 359 -19.24 -13.61 11.13
N LYS A 360 -20.41 -14.25 11.19
CA LYS A 360 -21.11 -14.79 10.03
C LYS A 360 -21.83 -13.68 9.27
N ILE A 361 -21.61 -13.58 7.97
CA ILE A 361 -22.31 -12.60 7.12
C ILE A 361 -23.78 -13.01 6.93
N VAL A 362 -24.69 -12.09 7.22
CA VAL A 362 -26.12 -12.27 6.95
C VAL A 362 -26.39 -12.03 5.45
N VAL A 363 -26.97 -13.02 4.79
CA VAL A 363 -27.34 -12.94 3.37
C VAL A 363 -28.85 -12.87 3.26
N ASP A 364 -29.35 -11.73 2.80
CA ASP A 364 -30.76 -11.58 2.45
C ASP A 364 -31.01 -12.19 1.07
N ALA A 365 -31.64 -13.36 1.05
CA ALA A 365 -32.04 -14.08 -0.16
C ALA A 365 -33.25 -13.46 -0.89
N SER A 366 -33.79 -12.35 -0.38
CA SER A 366 -34.86 -11.62 -1.07
C SER A 366 -34.36 -11.18 -2.45
N PRO A 367 -35.14 -11.43 -3.53
CA PRO A 367 -34.76 -10.99 -4.87
C PRO A 367 -34.51 -9.48 -4.81
N SER A 368 -33.28 -9.07 -5.13
CA SER A 368 -32.93 -7.67 -5.29
C SER A 368 -33.83 -7.06 -6.35
N ASP A 369 -34.32 -5.84 -6.13
CA ASP A 369 -35.03 -5.04 -7.14
C ASP A 369 -34.31 -5.13 -8.49
N GLU A 370 -35.09 -5.16 -9.58
CA GLU A 370 -34.77 -5.45 -11.00
C GLU A 370 -33.67 -4.58 -11.66
N THR A 371 -32.77 -3.99 -10.90
CA THR A 371 -31.63 -3.22 -11.39
C THR A 371 -30.56 -4.14 -11.96
N ALA A 372 -30.26 -3.97 -13.24
CA ALA A 372 -29.17 -4.69 -13.90
C ALA A 372 -27.84 -4.40 -13.20
N HIS A 373 -27.04 -5.44 -12.96
CA HIS A 373 -25.73 -5.29 -12.33
C HIS A 373 -24.81 -4.36 -13.15
N PRO A 374 -24.03 -3.45 -12.54
CA PRO A 374 -23.21 -2.46 -13.24
C PRO A 374 -22.32 -3.04 -14.34
N LEU A 375 -21.77 -4.25 -14.13
CA LEU A 375 -20.96 -4.95 -15.13
C LEU A 375 -21.73 -5.21 -16.44
N LEU A 376 -22.98 -5.66 -16.35
CA LEU A 376 -23.83 -5.93 -17.53
C LEU A 376 -24.25 -4.62 -18.20
N VAL A 377 -24.52 -3.57 -17.41
CA VAL A 377 -24.81 -2.22 -17.93
C VAL A 377 -23.61 -1.66 -18.71
N LEU A 378 -22.39 -1.85 -18.20
CA LEU A 378 -21.16 -1.46 -18.89
C LEU A 378 -20.95 -2.23 -20.19
N GLN A 379 -21.22 -3.55 -20.18
CA GLN A 379 -21.10 -4.37 -21.40
C GLN A 379 -22.15 -4.01 -22.45
N GLN A 380 -23.37 -3.66 -22.04
CA GLN A 380 -24.39 -3.09 -22.93
C GLN A 380 -23.93 -1.75 -23.53
N GLN A 381 -23.21 -0.94 -22.76
CA GLN A 381 -22.67 0.33 -23.24
C GLN A 381 -21.60 0.13 -24.34
N ASN A 382 -20.83 -0.97 -24.31
CA ASN A 382 -19.92 -1.32 -25.43
C ASN A 382 -20.68 -1.56 -26.74
N VAL A 383 -21.87 -2.17 -26.69
CA VAL A 383 -22.74 -2.32 -27.87
C VAL A 383 -23.19 -0.96 -28.38
N ASN A 384 -23.55 -0.03 -27.49
CA ASN A 384 -23.96 1.33 -27.86
C ASN A 384 -22.82 2.10 -28.55
N ILE A 385 -21.59 1.98 -28.05
CA ILE A 385 -20.38 2.56 -28.67
C ILE A 385 -20.20 2.00 -30.08
N ALA A 386 -20.19 0.67 -30.23
CA ALA A 386 -20.03 0.03 -31.53
C ALA A 386 -21.14 0.42 -32.52
N SER A 387 -22.39 0.49 -32.05
CA SER A 387 -23.54 0.97 -32.82
C SER A 387 -23.38 2.41 -33.31
N SER A 388 -22.92 3.32 -32.44
CA SER A 388 -22.68 4.71 -32.81
C SER A 388 -21.54 4.88 -33.82
N ASN A 389 -20.51 4.01 -33.78
CA ASN A 389 -19.41 4.01 -34.75
C ASN A 389 -19.89 3.71 -36.19
N ILE A 390 -20.92 2.89 -36.36
CA ILE A 390 -21.52 2.63 -37.69
C ILE A 390 -21.97 3.95 -38.33
N SER A 391 -22.56 4.85 -37.55
CA SER A 391 -22.99 6.17 -38.02
C SER A 391 -21.81 7.07 -38.38
N VAL A 392 -20.68 6.97 -37.67
CA VAL A 392 -19.44 7.68 -38.01
C VAL A 392 -18.90 7.20 -39.35
N GLN A 393 -18.81 5.89 -39.57
CA GLN A 393 -18.33 5.33 -40.84
C GLN A 393 -19.25 5.70 -42.02
N LYS A 394 -20.58 5.65 -41.82
CA LYS A 394 -21.56 6.08 -42.84
C LYS A 394 -21.41 7.56 -43.23
N ASN A 395 -21.19 8.45 -42.25
CA ASN A 395 -21.00 9.88 -42.53
C ASN A 395 -19.60 10.20 -43.06
N THR A 396 -18.59 9.37 -42.79
CA THR A 396 -17.25 9.52 -43.38
C THR A 396 -17.27 9.25 -44.88
N ASN A 397 -18.20 8.42 -45.35
CA ASN A 397 -18.38 8.11 -46.77
C ASN A 397 -19.11 9.23 -47.55
N LYS A 398 -19.52 10.32 -46.89
CA LYS A 398 -20.17 11.48 -47.53
C LYS A 398 -19.11 12.42 -48.11
N PRO A 399 -19.50 13.34 -49.02
CA PRO A 399 -18.55 14.25 -49.66
C PRO A 399 -17.86 15.16 -48.65
N GLU A 400 -16.60 15.49 -48.92
CA GLU A 400 -15.86 16.55 -48.25
C GLU A 400 -15.94 17.82 -49.10
N PHE A 401 -16.07 18.98 -48.47
CA PHE A 401 -16.07 20.27 -49.14
C PHE A 401 -14.76 20.98 -48.86
N SER A 402 -14.18 21.64 -49.86
CA SER A 402 -13.02 22.50 -49.63
C SER A 402 -13.16 23.82 -50.36
N GLY A 403 -12.57 24.86 -49.79
CA GLY A 403 -12.52 26.20 -50.35
C GLY A 403 -11.08 26.71 -50.37
N ARG A 404 -10.69 27.35 -51.47
CA ARG A 404 -9.39 28.02 -51.62
C ARG A 404 -9.63 29.48 -51.96
N PHE A 405 -8.89 30.37 -51.32
CA PHE A 405 -8.79 31.78 -51.69
C PHE A 405 -7.31 32.09 -51.95
N PHE A 406 -7.01 32.83 -53.02
CA PHE A 406 -5.64 33.16 -53.38
C PHE A 406 -5.53 34.56 -54.00
N SER A 407 -4.34 35.13 -53.90
CA SER A 407 -3.91 36.34 -54.58
C SER A 407 -2.58 36.07 -55.27
N GLN A 408 -2.50 36.40 -56.56
CA GLN A 408 -1.37 36.11 -57.42
C GLN A 408 -0.89 37.38 -58.11
N ARG A 409 0.41 37.64 -58.04
CA ARG A 409 1.03 38.74 -58.78
C ARG A 409 1.53 38.22 -60.13
N VAL A 410 0.93 38.73 -61.20
CA VAL A 410 1.29 38.34 -62.57
C VAL A 410 2.30 39.31 -63.18
N TRP A 411 3.31 38.78 -63.86
CA TRP A 411 4.30 39.62 -64.56
C TRP A 411 3.64 40.47 -65.66
N GLY A 412 3.84 41.78 -65.61
CA GLY A 412 3.24 42.74 -66.54
C GLY A 412 1.86 43.28 -66.13
N ALA A 413 1.22 42.72 -65.09
CA ALA A 413 0.00 43.27 -64.51
C ALA A 413 0.34 44.28 -63.39
N LYS A 414 -0.36 45.43 -63.36
CA LYS A 414 -0.19 46.43 -62.29
C LYS A 414 -0.78 45.98 -60.96
N ASP A 415 -1.92 45.29 -61.00
CA ASP A 415 -2.67 44.85 -59.82
C ASP A 415 -2.60 43.31 -59.66
N PRO A 416 -2.59 42.79 -58.43
CA PRO A 416 -2.64 41.34 -58.18
C PRO A 416 -4.02 40.76 -58.55
N LEU A 417 -4.02 39.57 -59.15
CA LEU A 417 -5.23 38.82 -59.45
C LEU A 417 -5.63 37.99 -58.23
N SER A 418 -6.83 38.22 -57.70
CA SER A 418 -7.39 37.40 -56.63
C SER A 418 -8.49 36.49 -57.14
N GLY A 419 -8.63 35.31 -56.55
CA GLY A 419 -9.64 34.34 -56.93
C GLY A 419 -10.03 33.41 -55.79
N PHE A 420 -11.17 32.76 -55.93
CA PHE A 420 -11.61 31.72 -55.03
C PHE A 420 -12.09 30.49 -55.82
N SER A 421 -12.02 29.32 -55.19
CA SER A 421 -12.57 28.09 -55.73
C SER A 421 -13.20 27.28 -54.60
N VAL A 422 -14.37 26.71 -54.86
CA VAL A 422 -15.01 25.73 -53.97
C VAL A 422 -15.06 24.40 -54.70
N SER A 423 -14.73 23.31 -54.01
CA SER A 423 -14.77 21.97 -54.56
C SER A 423 -15.46 21.00 -53.59
N ALA A 424 -16.04 19.94 -54.14
CA ALA A 424 -16.60 18.84 -53.40
C ALA A 424 -15.90 17.54 -53.84
N SER A 425 -15.32 16.82 -52.90
CA SER A 425 -14.59 15.58 -53.12
C SER A 425 -15.49 14.38 -52.86
N PHE A 426 -15.64 13.53 -53.88
CA PHE A 426 -16.49 12.33 -53.83
C PHE A 426 -15.64 11.05 -53.87
N PRO A 427 -15.96 10.04 -53.05
CA PRO A 427 -15.23 8.77 -53.03
C PRO A 427 -15.64 7.85 -54.20
N VAL A 428 -15.20 8.14 -55.43
CA VAL A 428 -15.68 7.46 -56.65
C VAL A 428 -15.02 6.09 -56.90
N PHE A 429 -13.70 5.98 -56.81
CA PHE A 429 -12.98 4.77 -57.22
C PHE A 429 -12.87 3.68 -56.15
N SER A 430 -13.05 4.02 -54.87
CA SER A 430 -12.89 3.10 -53.73
C SER A 430 -14.20 2.82 -52.98
N LEU A 431 -15.35 2.93 -53.67
CA LEU A 431 -16.69 2.69 -53.11
C LEU A 431 -16.82 1.33 -52.40
N GLY A 432 -16.18 0.28 -52.94
CA GLY A 432 -16.13 -1.03 -52.31
C GLY A 432 -15.48 -0.99 -50.93
N ALA A 433 -14.34 -0.30 -50.79
CA ALA A 433 -13.62 -0.15 -49.52
C ALA A 433 -14.44 0.66 -48.50
N TYR A 434 -15.09 1.74 -48.92
CA TYR A 434 -15.97 2.53 -48.05
C TYR A 434 -17.20 1.75 -47.56
N LYS A 435 -17.81 0.92 -48.43
CA LYS A 435 -18.86 -0.01 -48.02
C LYS A 435 -18.32 -1.07 -47.04
N SER A 436 -17.14 -1.61 -47.30
CA SER A 436 -16.49 -2.59 -46.40
C SER A 436 -16.19 -2.00 -45.02
N LYS A 437 -15.77 -0.73 -44.90
CA LYS A 437 -15.61 -0.07 -43.60
C LYS A 437 -16.89 -0.05 -42.75
N VAL A 438 -18.05 0.17 -43.38
CA VAL A 438 -19.34 0.09 -42.69
C VAL A 438 -19.68 -1.35 -42.31
N LYS A 439 -19.38 -2.33 -43.18
CA LYS A 439 -19.54 -3.76 -42.85
C LYS A 439 -18.66 -4.19 -41.67
N VAL A 440 -17.43 -3.70 -41.59
CA VAL A 440 -16.53 -3.93 -40.44
C VAL A 440 -17.14 -3.39 -39.15
N ALA A 441 -17.65 -2.15 -39.16
CA ALA A 441 -18.31 -1.57 -37.99
C ALA A 441 -19.59 -2.34 -37.57
N ASN A 442 -20.36 -2.86 -38.53
CA ASN A 442 -21.51 -3.73 -38.23
C ASN A 442 -21.07 -5.06 -37.60
N ALA A 443 -20.02 -5.69 -38.14
CA ALA A 443 -19.48 -6.94 -37.60
C ALA A 443 -18.90 -6.75 -36.18
N GLU A 444 -18.24 -5.60 -35.92
CA GLU A 444 -17.77 -5.24 -34.59
C GLU A 444 -18.93 -5.08 -33.58
N MET A 445 -20.04 -4.46 -34.00
CA MET A 445 -21.24 -4.37 -33.18
C MET A 445 -21.85 -5.75 -32.90
N GLU A 446 -21.89 -6.64 -33.88
CA GLU A 446 -22.33 -8.03 -33.69
C GLU A 446 -21.43 -8.79 -32.69
N VAL A 447 -20.11 -8.57 -32.74
CA VAL A 447 -19.17 -9.13 -31.75
C VAL A 447 -19.50 -8.64 -30.35
N GLN A 448 -19.73 -7.33 -30.16
CA GLN A 448 -20.09 -6.79 -28.84
C GLN A 448 -21.43 -7.33 -28.33
N GLN A 449 -22.39 -7.54 -29.23
CA GLN A 449 -23.71 -8.12 -28.89
C GLN A 449 -23.57 -9.58 -28.41
N ARG A 450 -22.86 -10.42 -29.17
CA ARG A 450 -22.60 -11.81 -28.76
C ARG A 450 -21.79 -11.90 -27.47
N LYS A 451 -20.86 -10.96 -27.27
CA LYS A 451 -20.09 -10.86 -26.02
C LYS A 451 -21.00 -10.51 -24.84
N LEU A 452 -21.94 -9.58 -24.99
CA LEU A 452 -22.93 -9.27 -23.95
C LEU A 452 -23.77 -10.49 -23.58
N GLU A 453 -24.24 -11.26 -24.56
CA GLU A 453 -25.01 -12.49 -24.33
C GLU A 453 -24.19 -13.53 -23.56
N TYR A 454 -22.94 -13.75 -23.97
CA TYR A 454 -22.00 -14.63 -23.27
C TYR A 454 -21.71 -14.17 -21.83
N ASP A 455 -21.35 -12.90 -21.64
CA ASP A 455 -21.05 -12.34 -20.32
C ASP A 455 -22.27 -12.39 -19.40
N THR A 456 -23.47 -12.22 -19.95
CA THR A 456 -24.73 -12.41 -19.21
C THR A 456 -24.90 -13.86 -18.76
N GLN A 457 -24.64 -14.84 -19.62
CA GLN A 457 -24.71 -16.26 -19.26
C GLN A 457 -23.67 -16.63 -18.18
N VAL A 458 -22.43 -16.15 -18.32
CA VAL A 458 -21.37 -16.34 -17.32
C VAL A 458 -21.78 -15.72 -15.98
N PHE A 459 -22.31 -14.48 -16.01
CA PHE A 459 -22.79 -13.79 -14.82
C PHE A 459 -23.87 -14.58 -14.08
N GLN A 460 -24.90 -15.06 -14.80
CA GLN A 460 -25.99 -15.85 -14.19
C GLN A 460 -25.48 -17.18 -13.63
N THR A 461 -24.55 -17.84 -14.34
CA THR A 461 -23.93 -19.09 -13.88
C THR A 461 -23.16 -18.87 -12.59
N ASN A 462 -22.31 -17.84 -12.53
CA ASN A 462 -21.52 -17.53 -11.34
C ASN A 462 -22.39 -17.10 -10.15
N LYS A 463 -23.49 -16.37 -10.41
CA LYS A 463 -24.49 -16.04 -9.40
C LYS A 463 -25.14 -17.30 -8.81
N GLY A 464 -25.52 -18.25 -9.67
CA GLY A 464 -26.06 -19.54 -9.24
C GLY A 464 -25.06 -20.37 -8.43
N ASN A 465 -23.80 -20.42 -8.87
CA ASN A 465 -22.72 -21.12 -8.15
C ASN A 465 -22.47 -20.51 -6.76
N ALA A 466 -22.47 -19.18 -6.65
CA ALA A 466 -22.29 -18.49 -5.38
C ALA A 466 -23.41 -18.82 -4.38
N LEU A 467 -24.66 -18.92 -4.86
CA LEU A 467 -25.79 -19.35 -4.02
C LEU A 467 -25.65 -20.82 -3.57
N ALA A 468 -25.28 -21.72 -4.48
CA ALA A 468 -25.09 -23.13 -4.15
C ALA A 468 -23.95 -23.35 -3.12
N GLU A 469 -22.85 -22.58 -3.21
CA GLU A 469 -21.77 -22.62 -2.22
C GLU A 469 -22.22 -22.07 -0.86
N ILE A 470 -23.09 -21.06 -0.81
CA ILE A 470 -23.69 -20.60 0.45
C ILE A 470 -24.52 -21.71 1.09
N ASP A 471 -25.41 -22.36 0.33
CA ASP A 471 -26.28 -23.43 0.84
C ASP A 471 -25.45 -24.61 1.38
N LYS A 472 -24.43 -25.03 0.61
CA LYS A 472 -23.49 -26.08 0.99
C LYS A 472 -22.76 -25.76 2.30
N ASN A 473 -22.18 -24.56 2.40
CA ASN A 473 -21.41 -24.17 3.59
C ASN A 473 -22.31 -23.89 4.80
N SER A 474 -23.54 -23.37 4.58
CA SER A 474 -24.52 -23.13 5.63
C SER A 474 -24.96 -24.43 6.32
N ALA A 475 -25.20 -25.50 5.55
CA ALA A 475 -25.59 -26.80 6.10
C ALA A 475 -24.50 -27.38 7.02
N LEU A 476 -23.22 -27.28 6.62
CA LEU A 476 -22.10 -27.75 7.42
C LEU A 476 -21.82 -26.85 8.63
N LEU A 477 -21.98 -25.54 8.48
CA LEU A 477 -21.84 -24.58 9.57
C LEU A 477 -22.89 -24.83 10.68
N GLN A 478 -24.13 -25.13 10.30
CA GLN A 478 -25.19 -25.47 11.24
C GLN A 478 -24.84 -26.68 12.12
N PHE A 479 -24.18 -27.70 11.56
CA PHE A 479 -23.70 -28.85 12.34
C PHE A 479 -22.66 -28.44 13.42
N TYR A 480 -21.69 -27.60 13.03
CA TYR A 480 -20.65 -27.14 13.96
C TYR A 480 -21.21 -26.23 15.05
N GLU A 481 -22.09 -25.28 14.70
CA GLU A 481 -22.72 -24.33 15.62
C GLU A 481 -23.68 -25.01 16.61
N SER A 482 -24.42 -26.02 16.17
CA SER A 482 -25.42 -26.71 17.01
C SER A 482 -24.81 -27.74 17.96
N SER A 483 -23.94 -28.61 17.45
CA SER A 483 -23.37 -29.75 18.19
C SER A 483 -21.85 -29.82 18.19
N GLY A 484 -21.18 -29.51 17.07
CA GLY A 484 -19.75 -29.79 16.91
C GLY A 484 -18.87 -29.08 17.93
N LEU A 485 -19.04 -27.76 18.11
CA LEU A 485 -18.24 -26.98 19.06
C LEU A 485 -18.45 -27.43 20.51
N LYS A 486 -19.70 -27.71 20.91
CA LYS A 486 -20.02 -28.24 22.24
C LYS A 486 -19.38 -29.60 22.49
N GLN A 487 -19.35 -30.46 21.47
CA GLN A 487 -18.68 -31.76 21.55
C GLN A 487 -17.16 -31.60 21.65
N ALA A 488 -16.55 -30.71 20.87
CA ALA A 488 -15.12 -30.43 20.97
C ALA A 488 -14.71 -29.98 22.38
N ASP A 489 -15.47 -29.08 22.98
CA ASP A 489 -15.23 -28.60 24.35
C ASP A 489 -15.36 -29.73 25.38
N ALA A 490 -16.38 -30.57 25.24
CA ALA A 490 -16.59 -31.73 26.10
C ALA A 490 -15.45 -32.75 25.96
N ILE A 491 -14.99 -33.03 24.73
CA ILE A 491 -13.85 -33.93 24.47
C ILE A 491 -12.57 -33.39 25.11
N ILE A 492 -12.24 -32.10 24.92
CA ILE A 492 -11.06 -31.48 25.52
C ILE A 492 -11.10 -31.59 27.04
N LYS A 493 -12.25 -31.27 27.66
CA LYS A 493 -12.41 -31.31 29.11
C LYS A 493 -12.31 -32.73 29.66
N ALA A 494 -13.00 -33.69 29.06
CA ALA A 494 -13.01 -35.10 29.49
C ALA A 494 -11.63 -35.75 29.30
N ALA A 495 -11.00 -35.58 28.13
CA ALA A 495 -9.69 -36.15 27.85
C ALA A 495 -8.60 -35.54 28.75
N SER A 496 -8.62 -34.20 28.95
CA SER A 496 -7.67 -33.55 29.85
C SER A 496 -7.83 -34.01 31.31
N LEU A 497 -9.07 -34.28 31.76
CA LEU A 497 -9.33 -34.81 33.09
C LEU A 497 -8.86 -36.26 33.20
N GLY A 498 -9.26 -37.13 32.26
CA GLY A 498 -8.87 -38.54 32.25
C GLY A 498 -7.36 -38.75 32.22
N TYR A 499 -6.63 -37.91 31.48
CA TYR A 499 -5.16 -37.99 31.48
C TYR A 499 -4.55 -37.56 32.82
N ARG A 500 -5.13 -36.55 33.48
CA ARG A 500 -4.68 -36.09 34.80
C ARG A 500 -5.01 -37.10 35.91
N THR A 501 -6.13 -37.80 35.82
CA THR A 501 -6.51 -38.87 36.77
C THR A 501 -5.82 -40.20 36.47
N GLY A 502 -5.19 -40.32 35.30
CA GLY A 502 -4.50 -41.54 34.86
C GLY A 502 -5.42 -42.59 34.25
N GLU A 503 -6.68 -42.25 33.98
CA GLU A 503 -7.68 -43.13 33.34
C GLU A 503 -7.37 -43.42 31.87
N ILE A 504 -6.77 -42.46 31.16
CA ILE A 504 -6.40 -42.62 29.75
C ILE A 504 -4.89 -42.41 29.54
N ASN A 505 -4.36 -43.10 28.55
CA ASN A 505 -2.95 -42.99 28.17
C ASN A 505 -2.69 -41.78 27.25
N PHE A 506 -1.42 -41.54 26.93
CA PHE A 506 -1.01 -40.42 26.09
C PHE A 506 -1.57 -40.50 24.67
N ALA A 507 -1.55 -41.68 24.06
CA ALA A 507 -2.03 -41.88 22.70
C ALA A 507 -3.53 -41.54 22.59
N GLU A 508 -4.33 -41.97 23.57
CA GLU A 508 -5.76 -41.66 23.69
C GLU A 508 -6.01 -40.15 23.86
N LEU A 509 -5.27 -39.50 24.77
CA LEU A 509 -5.37 -38.05 24.94
C LEU A 509 -5.06 -37.32 23.62
N SER A 510 -3.96 -37.68 22.95
CA SER A 510 -3.53 -37.08 21.70
C SER A 510 -4.58 -37.25 20.60
N GLN A 511 -5.21 -38.42 20.50
CA GLN A 511 -6.27 -38.70 19.55
C GLN A 511 -7.52 -37.84 19.83
N PHE A 512 -7.99 -37.79 21.08
CA PHE A 512 -9.15 -36.98 21.46
C PHE A 512 -8.91 -35.48 21.25
N LEU A 513 -7.74 -34.98 21.63
CA LEU A 513 -7.37 -33.59 21.38
C LEU A 513 -7.31 -33.31 19.88
N SER A 514 -6.69 -34.17 19.08
CA SER A 514 -6.64 -33.99 17.62
C SER A 514 -8.04 -33.95 17.00
N GLN A 515 -8.97 -34.76 17.50
CA GLN A 515 -10.37 -34.74 17.04
C GLN A 515 -11.07 -33.42 17.40
N ALA A 516 -10.99 -32.99 18.66
CA ALA A 516 -11.62 -31.75 19.10
C ALA A 516 -11.03 -30.51 18.40
N ILE A 517 -9.71 -30.50 18.20
CA ILE A 517 -8.98 -29.47 17.47
C ILE A 517 -9.42 -29.43 16.01
N GLY A 518 -9.50 -30.60 15.37
CA GLY A 518 -9.98 -30.71 14.00
C GLY A 518 -11.39 -30.14 13.85
N ILE A 519 -12.28 -30.36 14.82
CA ILE A 519 -13.63 -29.76 14.83
C ILE A 519 -13.55 -28.22 14.87
N ARG A 520 -12.77 -27.65 15.79
CA ARG A 520 -12.63 -26.19 15.91
C ARG A 520 -11.98 -25.55 14.67
N GLN A 521 -10.95 -26.19 14.10
CA GLN A 521 -10.28 -25.74 12.88
C GLN A 521 -11.24 -25.78 11.68
N ASN A 522 -11.96 -26.89 11.50
CA ASN A 522 -12.90 -27.04 10.39
C ASN A 522 -14.08 -26.08 10.51
N TYR A 523 -14.56 -25.79 11.72
CA TYR A 523 -15.57 -24.75 11.93
C TYR A 523 -15.10 -23.38 11.41
N LEU A 524 -13.90 -22.93 11.81
CA LEU A 524 -13.36 -21.65 11.34
C LEU A 524 -13.17 -21.62 9.83
N GLU A 525 -12.70 -22.73 9.25
CA GLU A 525 -12.52 -22.87 7.80
C GLU A 525 -13.85 -22.77 7.05
N VAL A 526 -14.87 -23.50 7.49
CA VAL A 526 -16.21 -23.49 6.88
C VAL A 526 -16.89 -22.13 7.06
N LEU A 527 -16.70 -21.48 8.21
CA LEU A 527 -17.19 -20.13 8.45
C LEU A 527 -16.54 -19.12 7.48
N ASN A 528 -15.22 -19.23 7.26
CA ASN A 528 -14.55 -18.41 6.26
C ASN A 528 -15.09 -18.71 4.84
N GLN A 529 -15.20 -19.97 4.43
CA GLN A 529 -15.74 -20.35 3.12
C GLN A 529 -17.18 -19.85 2.90
N TYR A 530 -18.02 -19.95 3.92
CA TYR A 530 -19.36 -19.37 3.92
C TYR A 530 -19.30 -17.85 3.71
N ASN A 531 -18.48 -17.13 4.49
CA ASN A 531 -18.35 -15.68 4.37
C ASN A 531 -17.81 -15.25 3.00
N GLN A 532 -16.82 -15.96 2.44
CA GLN A 532 -16.32 -15.69 1.09
C GLN A 532 -17.43 -15.87 0.05
N SER A 533 -18.23 -16.93 0.16
CA SER A 533 -19.36 -17.20 -0.73
C SER A 533 -20.46 -16.14 -0.60
N ALA A 534 -20.76 -15.70 0.63
CA ALA A 534 -21.68 -14.61 0.92
C ALA A 534 -21.24 -13.29 0.29
N ILE A 535 -19.95 -12.96 0.34
CA ILE A 535 -19.38 -11.77 -0.31
C ILE A 535 -19.55 -11.84 -1.83
N GLN A 536 -19.28 -12.99 -2.45
CA GLN A 536 -19.48 -13.18 -3.89
C GLN A 536 -20.95 -13.05 -4.29
N TYR A 537 -21.87 -13.65 -3.53
CA TYR A 537 -23.29 -13.55 -3.80
C TYR A 537 -23.81 -12.12 -3.64
N ASN A 538 -23.35 -11.39 -2.62
CA ASN A 538 -23.71 -9.98 -2.42
C ASN A 538 -23.22 -9.10 -3.58
N TYR A 539 -22.02 -9.36 -4.12
CA TYR A 539 -21.53 -8.70 -5.33
C TYR A 539 -22.52 -8.86 -6.49
N PHE A 540 -22.95 -10.09 -6.81
CA PHE A 540 -23.91 -10.35 -7.89
C PHE A 540 -25.32 -9.75 -7.66
N ASN A 541 -25.64 -9.32 -6.44
CA ASN A 541 -26.91 -8.69 -6.07
C ASN A 541 -26.77 -7.20 -5.72
N ASN A 542 -25.63 -6.58 -6.03
CA ASN A 542 -25.36 -5.16 -5.76
C ASN A 542 -25.42 -4.77 -4.27
N LYS A 543 -25.01 -5.66 -3.34
CA LYS A 543 -25.05 -5.46 -1.87
C LYS A 543 -23.66 -5.35 -1.21
#